data_AF-A0A645G352-F1
#
_entry.id   AF-A0A645G352-F1
#
_cell.length_a   1.000
_cell.length_b   1.000
_cell.length_c   1.000
_cell.angle_alpha   90.00
_cell.angle_beta   90.00
_cell.angle_gamma   90.00
#
_symmetry.space_group_name_H-M   'P 1'
#
loop_
_entity.id
_entity.type
_entity.pdbx_description
1 polymer ?
#
loop_
_entity_poly.entity_id
_entity_poly.type
_entity_poly.pdbx_seq_one_letter_code
_entity_poly.pdbx_strand_id
1 'polypeptide(L)'
;MLGGAVVRAILTGEMYPRILLNQVILRSKTEAMVTQARAAAIKGFLVRKSRMIKKGENIFMSLNEESTNTAYVLGRTFAILEKIQKDALGDINSTIKDKYFASACSNPSLVFPNLLKLAQHHIAKLDGTYLNILLGKCLSLIEGDVFPSTLNMENQGRFILGYYQQNQNLYTKREQNNSKEENI
;
A
#
# COMPACT_ATOMS: atom_id res chain seq x y z
N MET A 1 -7.96 -9.92 -26.77
CA MET A 1 -8.65 -10.45 -25.58
C MET A 1 -7.66 -10.65 -24.43
N LEU A 2 -7.90 -10.04 -23.26
CA LEU A 2 -6.99 -10.13 -22.10
C LEU A 2 -6.97 -11.54 -21.47
N GLY A 3 -8.14 -12.19 -21.38
CA GLY A 3 -8.27 -13.52 -20.76
C GLY A 3 -7.37 -14.58 -21.39
N GLY A 4 -7.40 -14.72 -22.73
CA GLY A 4 -6.56 -15.70 -23.43
C GLY A 4 -5.06 -15.45 -23.27
N ALA A 5 -4.62 -14.18 -23.21
CA ALA A 5 -3.22 -13.84 -22.99
C ALA A 5 -2.75 -14.17 -21.56
N VAL A 6 -3.62 -14.00 -20.55
CA VAL A 6 -3.34 -14.40 -19.17
C VAL A 6 -3.26 -15.91 -19.05
N VAL A 7 -4.23 -16.65 -19.61
CA VAL A 7 -4.22 -18.12 -19.58
C VAL A 7 -2.96 -18.68 -20.24
N ARG A 8 -2.57 -18.13 -21.40
CA ARG A 8 -1.31 -18.51 -22.04
C ARG A 8 -0.11 -18.29 -21.10
N ALA A 9 0.03 -17.12 -20.50
CA ALA A 9 1.13 -16.82 -19.58
C ALA A 9 1.16 -17.72 -18.33
N ILE A 10 -0.01 -18.23 -17.90
CA ILE A 10 -0.09 -19.24 -16.84
C ILE A 10 0.49 -20.56 -17.33
N LEU A 11 0.03 -21.05 -18.50
CA LEU A 11 0.40 -22.35 -19.05
C LEU A 11 1.86 -22.42 -19.54
N THR A 12 2.34 -21.36 -20.20
CA THR A 12 3.69 -21.31 -20.79
C THR A 12 4.74 -20.81 -19.80
N GLY A 13 4.33 -20.27 -18.66
CA GLY A 13 5.24 -19.63 -17.71
C GLY A 13 5.80 -18.28 -18.17
N GLU A 14 5.32 -17.75 -19.31
CA GLU A 14 5.71 -16.46 -19.90
C GLU A 14 5.32 -15.25 -19.03
N MET A 15 5.71 -14.05 -19.46
CA MET A 15 5.41 -12.83 -18.73
C MET A 15 3.91 -12.56 -18.75
N TYR A 16 3.33 -12.19 -17.60
CA TYR A 16 1.95 -11.73 -17.58
C TYR A 16 1.79 -10.45 -18.44
N PRO A 17 0.67 -10.30 -19.18
CA PRO A 17 0.44 -9.11 -19.98
C PRO A 17 0.48 -7.83 -19.13
N ARG A 18 1.23 -6.80 -19.56
CA ARG A 18 1.27 -5.50 -18.86
C ARG A 18 -0.11 -4.86 -18.70
N ILE A 19 -1.00 -5.14 -19.66
CA ILE A 19 -2.40 -4.68 -19.62
C ILE A 19 -3.11 -5.20 -18.37
N LEU A 20 -2.81 -6.42 -17.90
CA LEU A 20 -3.39 -6.95 -16.64
C LEU A 20 -3.02 -6.07 -15.46
N LEU A 21 -1.73 -5.75 -15.29
CA LEU A 21 -1.27 -4.88 -14.21
C LEU A 21 -1.96 -3.51 -14.29
N ASN A 22 -1.98 -2.91 -15.49
CA ASN A 22 -2.55 -1.58 -15.68
C ASN A 22 -4.04 -1.53 -15.33
N GLN A 23 -4.81 -2.53 -15.74
CA GLN A 23 -6.23 -2.61 -15.44
C GLN A 23 -6.49 -2.80 -13.94
N VAL A 24 -5.72 -3.66 -13.28
CA VAL A 24 -5.86 -3.89 -11.83
C VAL A 24 -5.52 -2.62 -11.04
N ILE A 25 -4.45 -1.92 -11.41
CA ILE A 25 -4.07 -0.64 -10.78
C ILE A 25 -5.14 0.42 -11.02
N LEU A 26 -5.61 0.58 -12.26
CA LEU A 26 -6.64 1.55 -12.60
C LEU A 26 -7.90 1.32 -11.76
N ARG A 27 -8.40 0.09 -11.71
CA ARG A 27 -9.57 -0.26 -10.90
C ARG A 27 -9.38 -0.03 -9.40
N SER A 28 -8.18 -0.32 -8.90
CA SER A 28 -7.83 -0.08 -7.49
C SER A 28 -7.88 1.42 -7.16
N LYS A 29 -7.49 2.27 -8.09
CA LYS A 29 -7.51 3.73 -7.94
C LYS A 29 -8.92 4.31 -8.09
N THR A 30 -9.67 3.87 -9.10
CA THR A 30 -11.01 4.41 -9.38
C THR A 30 -12.01 4.08 -8.29
N GLU A 31 -11.93 2.86 -7.75
CA GLU A 31 -12.82 2.42 -6.67
C GLU A 31 -12.26 2.74 -5.29
N ALA A 32 -11.07 3.36 -5.23
CA ALA A 32 -10.25 3.52 -4.01
C ALA A 32 -10.12 2.22 -3.18
N MET A 33 -10.35 1.04 -3.75
CA MET A 33 -10.48 -0.22 -3.03
C MET A 33 -9.45 -1.24 -3.52
N VAL A 34 -8.67 -1.77 -2.58
CA VAL A 34 -7.68 -2.81 -2.84
C VAL A 34 -8.16 -4.11 -2.22
N THR A 35 -8.74 -4.97 -3.06
CA THR A 35 -9.18 -6.31 -2.65
C THR A 35 -8.00 -7.28 -2.63
N GLN A 36 -8.15 -8.39 -1.91
CA GLN A 36 -7.15 -9.47 -1.90
C GLN A 36 -6.81 -9.96 -3.31
N ALA A 37 -7.81 -10.13 -4.17
CA ALA A 37 -7.61 -10.55 -5.55
C ALA A 37 -6.77 -9.54 -6.37
N ARG A 38 -6.99 -8.23 -6.17
CA ARG A 38 -6.20 -7.17 -6.83
C ARG A 38 -4.76 -7.16 -6.34
N ALA A 39 -4.57 -7.23 -5.03
CA ALA A 39 -3.24 -7.32 -4.42
C ALA A 39 -2.48 -8.57 -4.90
N ALA A 40 -3.16 -9.72 -4.96
CA ALA A 40 -2.59 -10.97 -5.46
C ALA A 40 -2.21 -10.89 -6.95
N ALA A 41 -3.04 -10.27 -7.79
CA ALA A 41 -2.74 -10.08 -9.21
C ALA A 41 -1.53 -9.16 -9.43
N ILE A 42 -1.45 -8.03 -8.72
CA ILE A 42 -0.29 -7.13 -8.75
C ILE A 42 0.95 -7.89 -8.31
N LYS A 43 0.88 -8.58 -7.18
CA LYS A 43 1.98 -9.38 -6.65
C LYS A 43 2.45 -10.43 -7.66
N GLY A 44 1.52 -11.21 -8.22
CA GLY A 44 1.83 -12.26 -9.19
C GLY A 44 2.56 -11.72 -10.42
N PHE A 45 2.14 -10.53 -10.91
CA PHE A 45 2.86 -9.83 -11.96
C PHE A 45 4.29 -9.46 -11.55
N LEU A 46 4.46 -8.80 -10.40
CA LEU A 46 5.78 -8.33 -9.95
C LEU A 46 6.75 -9.50 -9.67
N VAL A 47 6.26 -10.58 -9.05
CA VAL A 47 7.05 -11.81 -8.78
C VAL A 47 7.48 -12.45 -10.09
N ARG A 48 6.55 -12.62 -11.04
CA ARG A 48 6.85 -13.20 -12.36
C ARG A 48 7.89 -12.36 -13.09
N LYS A 49 7.74 -11.04 -13.05
CA LYS A 49 8.71 -10.12 -13.64
C LYS A 49 10.08 -10.29 -12.99
N SER A 50 10.18 -10.19 -11.66
CA SER A 50 11.44 -10.33 -10.91
C SER A 50 12.20 -11.62 -11.26
N ARG A 51 11.48 -12.74 -11.32
CA ARG A 51 12.03 -14.04 -11.75
C ARG A 51 12.63 -14.01 -13.15
N MET A 52 11.95 -13.37 -14.10
CA MET A 52 12.41 -13.30 -15.50
C MET A 52 13.62 -12.40 -15.71
N ILE A 53 13.65 -11.26 -15.03
CA ILE A 53 14.77 -10.30 -15.14
C ILE A 53 15.95 -10.65 -14.22
N LYS A 54 15.88 -11.79 -13.51
CA LYS A 54 16.89 -12.27 -12.54
C LYS A 54 17.34 -11.20 -11.54
N LYS A 55 16.45 -10.27 -11.18
CA LYS A 55 16.79 -9.11 -10.33
C LYS A 55 16.86 -9.45 -8.84
N GLY A 56 16.54 -10.69 -8.45
CA GLY A 56 16.64 -11.14 -7.05
C GLY A 56 15.73 -10.40 -6.07
N GLU A 57 14.74 -9.64 -6.56
CA GLU A 57 13.85 -8.87 -5.69
C GLU A 57 12.88 -9.81 -4.98
N ASN A 58 13.00 -9.89 -3.65
CA ASN A 58 12.14 -10.69 -2.78
C ASN A 58 10.82 -9.96 -2.52
N ILE A 59 9.74 -10.46 -3.13
CA ILE A 59 8.39 -9.92 -2.94
C ILE A 59 7.61 -10.81 -1.97
N PHE A 60 7.54 -10.36 -0.72
CA PHE A 60 7.02 -11.12 0.41
C PHE A 60 5.50 -11.34 0.36
N MET A 61 5.03 -12.48 0.89
CA MET A 61 3.60 -12.83 1.00
C MET A 61 2.91 -11.96 2.05
N SER A 62 3.58 -11.73 3.16
CA SER A 62 3.16 -10.86 4.26
C SER A 62 3.75 -9.46 4.13
N LEU A 63 3.33 -8.58 5.03
CA LEU A 63 3.97 -7.28 5.27
C LEU A 63 5.48 -7.47 5.46
N ASN A 64 6.28 -6.74 4.68
CA ASN A 64 7.72 -6.62 4.91
C ASN A 64 8.01 -5.26 5.56
N GLU A 65 8.28 -5.27 6.85
CA GLU A 65 8.54 -4.04 7.60
C GLU A 65 9.90 -3.40 7.28
N GLU A 66 10.84 -4.17 6.73
CA GLU A 66 12.23 -3.78 6.46
C GLU A 66 12.48 -3.37 5.00
N SER A 67 11.46 -3.43 4.14
CA SER A 67 11.59 -3.04 2.74
C SER A 67 12.02 -1.58 2.61
N THR A 68 13.10 -1.30 1.89
CA THR A 68 13.54 0.06 1.52
C THR A 68 12.98 0.55 0.18
N ASN A 69 12.20 -0.29 -0.53
CA ASN A 69 11.56 0.13 -1.77
C ASN A 69 10.60 1.30 -1.52
N THR A 70 10.98 2.51 -1.94
CA THR A 70 10.24 3.75 -1.69
C THR A 70 8.76 3.66 -2.04
N ALA A 71 8.40 3.05 -3.17
CA ALA A 71 7.00 2.95 -3.57
C ALA A 71 6.18 2.05 -2.63
N TYR A 72 6.74 0.91 -2.23
CA TYR A 72 6.11 0.01 -1.25
C TYR A 72 5.97 0.68 0.12
N VAL A 73 7.04 1.36 0.58
CA VAL A 73 7.05 2.11 1.84
C VAL A 73 6.01 3.22 1.84
N LEU A 74 5.89 4.00 0.76
CA LEU A 74 4.85 5.02 0.62
C LEU A 74 3.44 4.43 0.72
N GLY A 75 3.22 3.25 0.16
CA GLY A 75 1.97 2.51 0.33
C GLY A 75 1.67 2.19 1.80
N ARG A 76 2.66 1.69 2.53
CA ARG A 76 2.55 1.42 3.97
C ARG A 76 2.27 2.69 4.77
N THR A 77 3.02 3.75 4.49
CA THR A 77 2.83 5.09 5.08
C THR A 77 1.40 5.56 4.89
N PHE A 78 0.84 5.43 3.68
CA PHE A 78 -0.53 5.83 3.40
C PHE A 78 -1.57 5.07 4.25
N ALA A 79 -1.38 3.75 4.43
CA ALA A 79 -2.27 2.95 5.28
C ALA A 79 -2.23 3.38 6.75
N ILE A 80 -1.04 3.74 7.26
CA ILE A 80 -0.87 4.25 8.62
C ILE A 80 -1.54 5.62 8.78
N LEU A 81 -1.41 6.51 7.80
CA LEU A 81 -2.07 7.82 7.79
C LEU A 81 -3.60 7.68 7.81
N GLU A 82 -4.15 6.74 7.04
CA GLU A 82 -5.59 6.45 7.04
C GLU A 82 -6.06 5.94 8.41
N LYS A 83 -5.26 5.06 9.04
CA LYS A 83 -5.54 4.53 10.38
C LYS A 83 -5.51 5.64 11.44
N ILE A 84 -4.51 6.52 11.41
CA ILE A 84 -4.42 7.69 12.29
C ILE A 84 -5.67 8.57 12.15
N GLN A 85 -6.11 8.85 10.92
CA GLN A 85 -7.30 9.66 10.69
C GLN A 85 -8.55 8.99 11.27
N LYS A 86 -8.75 7.70 10.99
CA LYS A 86 -9.91 6.93 11.47
C LYS A 86 -9.96 6.87 12.99
N ASP A 87 -8.83 6.66 13.64
CA ASP A 87 -8.77 6.59 15.10
C ASP A 87 -9.05 7.97 15.73
N ALA A 88 -8.59 9.06 15.10
CA ALA A 88 -8.74 10.41 15.66
C ALA A 88 -10.14 11.01 15.48
N LEU A 89 -10.83 10.62 14.41
CA LEU A 89 -12.12 11.20 14.01
C LEU A 89 -13.29 10.24 14.23
N GLY A 90 -13.06 8.94 14.41
CA GLY A 90 -14.11 7.96 14.57
C GLY A 90 -14.90 7.74 13.27
N ASP A 91 -16.22 7.83 13.36
CA ASP A 91 -17.11 7.62 12.23
C ASP A 91 -17.12 8.84 11.29
N ILE A 92 -16.53 8.69 10.11
CA ILE A 92 -16.40 9.73 9.10
C ILE A 92 -16.91 9.25 7.75
N ASN A 93 -17.65 10.11 7.05
CA ASN A 93 -18.24 9.80 5.74
C ASN A 93 -17.21 9.59 4.62
N SER A 94 -15.98 10.08 4.79
CA SER A 94 -14.93 9.98 3.78
C SER A 94 -13.55 10.13 4.42
N THR A 95 -12.62 9.32 3.94
CA THR A 95 -11.24 9.23 4.44
C THR A 95 -10.25 9.82 3.43
N ILE A 96 -8.98 9.95 3.83
CA ILE A 96 -7.92 10.32 2.90
C ILE A 96 -7.77 9.32 1.76
N LYS A 97 -8.16 8.06 1.95
CA LYS A 97 -8.16 7.02 0.91
C LYS A 97 -9.11 7.39 -0.22
N ASP A 98 -10.34 7.74 0.10
CA ASP A 98 -11.36 8.07 -0.91
C ASP A 98 -10.95 9.28 -1.77
N LYS A 99 -10.28 10.26 -1.15
CA LYS A 99 -9.91 11.53 -1.78
C LYS A 99 -8.55 11.51 -2.47
N TYR A 100 -7.57 10.82 -1.87
CA TYR A 100 -6.16 10.98 -2.22
C TYR A 100 -5.47 9.69 -2.66
N PHE A 101 -6.09 8.50 -2.55
CA PHE A 101 -5.39 7.24 -2.86
C PHE A 101 -4.84 7.22 -4.29
N ALA A 102 -5.67 7.60 -5.28
CA ALA A 102 -5.25 7.64 -6.68
C ALA A 102 -4.10 8.64 -6.91
N SER A 103 -4.19 9.82 -6.32
CA SER A 103 -3.20 10.89 -6.47
C SER A 103 -1.91 10.58 -5.70
N ALA A 104 -1.98 10.03 -4.49
CA ALA A 104 -0.83 9.61 -3.70
C ALA A 104 -0.06 8.49 -4.38
N CYS A 105 -0.78 7.56 -5.02
CA CYS A 105 -0.19 6.48 -5.78
C CYS A 105 0.54 6.99 -7.04
N SER A 106 -0.01 7.98 -7.74
CA SER A 106 0.61 8.49 -8.98
C SER A 106 1.63 9.60 -8.78
N ASN A 107 1.37 10.54 -7.86
CA ASN A 107 2.15 11.76 -7.63
C ASN A 107 2.43 11.98 -6.13
N PRO A 108 3.30 11.16 -5.51
CA PRO A 108 3.51 11.20 -4.06
C PRO A 108 3.93 12.57 -3.52
N SER A 109 4.84 13.27 -4.20
CA SER A 109 5.37 14.56 -3.73
C SER A 109 4.31 15.65 -3.55
N LEU A 110 3.20 15.59 -4.30
CA LEU A 110 2.10 16.56 -4.20
C LEU A 110 1.16 16.27 -3.02
N VAL A 111 1.11 15.03 -2.56
CA VAL A 111 0.07 14.55 -1.63
C VAL A 111 0.62 14.31 -0.23
N PHE A 112 1.75 13.62 -0.13
CA PHE A 112 2.30 13.20 1.17
C PHE A 112 2.62 14.34 2.13
N PRO A 113 3.20 15.49 1.71
CA PRO A 113 3.46 16.60 2.63
C PRO A 113 2.20 17.09 3.36
N ASN A 114 1.08 17.20 2.63
CA ASN A 114 -0.19 17.63 3.21
C ASN A 114 -0.78 16.58 4.15
N LEU A 115 -0.74 15.30 3.76
CA LEU A 115 -1.25 14.20 4.60
C LEU A 115 -0.45 14.06 5.89
N LEU A 116 0.88 14.20 5.83
CA LEU A 116 1.75 14.14 7.00
C LEU A 116 1.45 15.28 7.98
N LYS A 117 1.26 16.50 7.48
CA LYS A 117 0.85 17.65 8.30
C LYS A 117 -0.47 17.38 9.02
N LEU A 118 -1.49 16.89 8.30
CA LEU A 118 -2.79 16.55 8.88
C LEU A 118 -2.68 15.44 9.93
N ALA A 119 -1.85 14.43 9.69
CA ALA A 119 -1.65 13.34 10.63
C ALA A 119 -1.06 13.79 11.96
N GLN A 120 -0.19 14.80 11.98
CA GLN A 120 0.35 15.34 13.25
C GLN A 120 -0.76 15.90 14.15
N HIS A 121 -1.74 16.61 13.57
CA HIS A 121 -2.90 17.10 14.32
C HIS A 121 -3.76 15.96 14.88
N HIS A 122 -3.92 14.88 14.11
CA HIS A 122 -4.67 13.69 14.55
C HIS A 122 -3.92 12.90 15.64
N ILE A 123 -2.60 12.75 15.52
CA ILE A 123 -1.76 12.09 16.54
C ILE A 123 -1.84 12.83 17.87
N ALA A 124 -1.74 14.17 17.85
CA ALA A 124 -1.81 14.99 19.05
C ALA A 124 -3.17 14.87 19.77
N LYS A 125 -4.25 14.63 19.03
CA LYS A 125 -5.59 14.41 19.60
C LYS A 125 -5.75 13.02 20.22
N LEU A 126 -4.99 12.03 19.75
CA LEU A 126 -5.14 10.62 20.11
C LEU A 126 -4.24 10.14 21.26
N ASP A 127 -3.27 10.95 21.69
CA ASP A 127 -2.09 10.47 22.44
C ASP A 127 -1.43 9.25 21.77
N GLY A 128 -1.43 9.24 20.43
CA GLY A 128 -1.16 8.07 19.59
C GLY A 128 0.33 7.72 19.43
N THR A 129 1.05 7.50 20.52
CA THR A 129 2.52 7.26 20.52
C THR A 129 2.93 6.11 19.59
N TYR A 130 2.20 4.99 19.61
CA TYR A 130 2.51 3.82 18.78
C TYR A 130 2.43 4.13 17.27
N LEU A 131 1.34 4.78 16.83
CA LEU A 131 1.15 5.11 15.42
C LEU A 131 2.17 6.15 14.93
N ASN A 132 2.55 7.10 15.80
CA ASN A 132 3.59 8.06 15.49
C ASN A 132 4.96 7.38 15.29
N ILE A 133 5.33 6.44 16.18
CA ILE A 133 6.57 5.66 16.04
C ILE A 133 6.54 4.83 14.75
N LEU A 134 5.41 4.16 14.47
CA LEU A 134 5.27 3.34 13.26
C LEU A 134 5.36 4.18 11.98
N LEU A 135 4.77 5.38 11.99
CA LEU A 135 4.87 6.34 10.88
C LEU A 135 6.33 6.78 10.69
N GLY A 136 7.02 7.16 11.76
CA GLY A 136 8.43 7.55 11.74
C GLY A 136 9.34 6.45 11.18
N LYS A 137 9.13 5.20 11.60
CA LYS A 137 9.85 4.03 11.08
C LYS A 137 9.64 3.81 9.57
N CYS A 138 8.42 4.03 9.07
CA CYS A 138 8.20 3.92 7.62
C CYS A 138 8.91 5.05 6.88
N LEU A 139 8.82 6.29 7.37
CA LEU A 139 9.47 7.43 6.74
C LEU A 139 11.00 7.30 6.71
N SER A 140 11.62 6.72 7.74
CA SER A 140 13.07 6.48 7.77
C SER A 140 13.56 5.44 6.76
N LEU A 141 12.67 4.62 6.19
CA LEU A 141 13.00 3.62 5.17
C LEU A 141 12.85 4.15 3.74
N ILE A 142 12.36 5.38 3.57
CA ILE A 142 12.25 6.00 2.25
C ILE A 142 13.65 6.41 1.80
N GLU A 143 14.14 5.78 0.75
CA GLU A 143 15.41 6.17 0.12
C GLU A 143 15.25 7.50 -0.64
N GLY A 144 16.17 8.43 -0.37
CA GLY A 144 16.24 9.75 -0.99
C GLY A 144 15.76 10.89 -0.09
N ASP A 145 16.23 12.11 -0.38
CA ASP A 145 15.94 13.30 0.44
C ASP A 145 14.55 13.90 0.18
N VAL A 146 13.87 13.45 -0.88
CA VAL A 146 12.59 13.99 -1.34
C VAL A 146 11.64 12.90 -1.79
N PHE A 147 10.33 13.15 -1.63
CA PHE A 147 9.31 12.29 -2.21
C PHE A 147 9.39 12.28 -3.75
N PRO A 148 9.24 11.11 -4.39
CA PRO A 148 9.25 11.02 -5.84
C PRO A 148 8.09 11.81 -6.44
N SER A 149 8.38 12.53 -7.54
CA SER A 149 7.37 13.31 -8.26
C SER A 149 6.29 12.43 -8.87
N THR A 150 6.68 11.29 -9.44
CA THR A 150 5.77 10.32 -10.04
C THR A 150 6.20 8.88 -9.77
N LEU A 151 5.25 7.95 -9.78
CA LEU A 151 5.53 6.51 -9.77
C LEU A 151 5.14 5.88 -11.11
N ASN A 152 6.04 5.09 -11.69
CA ASN A 152 5.70 4.24 -12.84
C ASN A 152 4.70 3.14 -12.45
N MET A 153 4.09 2.45 -13.42
CA MET A 153 3.03 1.46 -13.15
C MET A 153 3.46 0.34 -12.20
N GLU A 154 4.70 -0.12 -12.26
CA GLU A 154 5.18 -1.17 -11.37
C GLU A 154 5.36 -0.66 -9.95
N ASN A 155 5.82 0.58 -9.78
CA ASN A 155 5.91 1.26 -8.49
C ASN A 155 4.51 1.61 -7.94
N GLN A 156 3.56 2.01 -8.80
CA GLN A 156 2.16 2.14 -8.40
C GLN A 156 1.60 0.80 -7.90
N GLY A 157 1.96 -0.31 -8.54
CA GLY A 157 1.66 -1.66 -8.06
C GLY A 157 2.27 -1.94 -6.68
N ARG A 158 3.56 -1.63 -6.48
CA ARG A 158 4.24 -1.80 -5.18
C ARG A 158 3.59 -0.96 -4.08
N PHE A 159 3.21 0.28 -4.39
CA PHE A 159 2.45 1.15 -3.48
C PHE A 159 1.15 0.48 -3.04
N ILE A 160 0.34 0.02 -4.01
CA ILE A 160 -0.95 -0.62 -3.73
C ILE A 160 -0.76 -1.89 -2.89
N LEU A 161 0.28 -2.68 -3.18
CA LEU A 161 0.61 -3.88 -2.43
C LEU A 161 1.04 -3.57 -0.98
N GLY A 162 1.90 -2.57 -0.79
CA GLY A 162 2.35 -2.13 0.53
C GLY A 162 1.22 -1.56 1.38
N TYR A 163 0.34 -0.78 0.76
CA TYR A 163 -0.89 -0.30 1.37
C TYR A 163 -1.76 -1.47 1.85
N TYR A 164 -2.05 -2.43 0.96
CA TYR A 164 -2.90 -3.58 1.30
C TYR A 164 -2.33 -4.38 2.47
N GLN A 165 -1.05 -4.75 2.41
CA GLN A 165 -0.42 -5.57 3.45
C GLN A 165 -0.33 -4.85 4.79
N GLN A 166 0.00 -3.55 4.80
CA GLN A 166 0.01 -2.75 6.03
C GLN A 166 -1.39 -2.62 6.62
N ASN A 167 -2.39 -2.37 5.77
CA ASN A 167 -3.78 -2.24 6.18
C ASN A 167 -4.28 -3.54 6.83
N GLN A 168 -4.04 -4.71 6.20
CA GLN A 168 -4.38 -6.01 6.77
C GLN A 168 -3.72 -6.24 8.15
N ASN A 169 -2.44 -5.87 8.30
CA ASN A 169 -1.74 -5.98 9.58
C ASN A 169 -2.36 -5.11 10.69
N LEU A 170 -2.76 -3.88 10.36
CA LEU A 170 -3.35 -2.94 11.32
C LEU A 170 -4.72 -3.43 11.84
N TYR A 171 -5.55 -4.05 11.00
CA TYR A 171 -6.85 -4.58 11.42
C TYR A 171 -6.74 -5.95 12.13
N THR A 172 -5.86 -6.84 11.67
CA THR A 172 -5.65 -8.14 12.34
C THR A 172 -5.15 -7.97 13.77
N LYS A 173 -4.24 -7.01 14.02
CA LYS A 173 -3.77 -6.69 15.38
C LYS A 173 -4.88 -6.16 16.29
N ARG A 174 -5.86 -5.43 15.74
CA ARG A 174 -6.99 -4.92 16.52
C ARG A 174 -7.88 -6.05 17.03
N GLU A 175 -8.21 -7.02 16.17
CA GLU A 175 -9.02 -8.18 16.55
C GLU A 175 -8.34 -9.02 17.65
N GLN A 176 -7.02 -9.17 17.58
CA GLN A 176 -6.23 -9.87 18.61
C GLN A 176 -6.15 -9.13 19.95
N ASN A 177 -6.19 -7.80 19.94
CA ASN A 177 -6.17 -7.01 21.17
C ASN A 177 -7.56 -6.98 21.83
N ASN A 178 -8.62 -6.78 21.04
CA ASN A 178 -10.00 -6.81 21.56
C ASN A 178 -10.35 -8.19 22.16
N SER A 179 -9.95 -9.28 21.50
CA SER A 179 -10.17 -10.64 22.02
C SER A 179 -9.37 -10.95 23.28
N LYS A 180 -8.30 -10.21 23.59
CA LYS A 180 -7.58 -10.34 24.88
C LYS A 180 -8.23 -9.53 25.99
N GLU A 181 -8.83 -8.38 25.67
CA GLU A 181 -9.56 -7.54 26.63
C GLU A 181 -10.92 -8.14 27.02
N GLU A 182 -11.58 -8.88 26.14
CA GLU A 182 -12.85 -9.59 26.44
C GLU A 182 -12.67 -10.89 27.26
N ASN A 183 -11.44 -11.37 27.42
CA ASN A 183 -11.10 -12.59 28.18
C ASN A 183 -10.41 -12.30 29.53
N ILE A 184 -10.52 -11.06 30.03
CA ILE A 184 -10.03 -10.60 31.35
C ILE A 184 -11.23 -10.06 32.13
#